data_AF-A0A2K3NZD3-F1
#
_entry.id   AF-A0A2K3NZD3-F1
#
_cell.length_a   1.000
_cell.length_b   1.000
_cell.length_c   1.000
_cell.angle_alpha   90.00
_cell.angle_beta   90.00
_cell.angle_gamma   90.00
#
_symmetry.space_group_name_H-M   'P 1'
#
loop_
_entity.id
_entity.type
_entity.pdbx_description
1 polymer ?
#
loop_
_entity_poly.entity_id
_entity_poly.type
_entity_poly.pdbx_seq_one_letter_code
_entity_poly.pdbx_strand_id
1 'polypeptide(L)'
;HGGDVNATDHTGQTALHWSAVRGAIQVAELLLQEGARVNSADMNGYQTTHVAAQYGQTAYLYHVVSKWNADPDVPDNDGRSPLHWAAYKGFADSIRLLLFLDAHRGRQDKEGCTPLHWAAIRGNLEACTVLVQAGKREDLTMTDNTGLTPAQLASDKNHRQVAFFLVATNMPKLTAASGLFAWFGVLLATVGLVMFYRCSSKDPGYIGVSDDTQNMKDDEPLLKIEINNPALLAGNWSQLCATCKIVRPLRAKHCSTCDRCVEQFDHHCPWVSNCIGKKNKWDFFAFLILEVSAMLVTGGVCLARVLTDPLAPSSFGTWVNYVGKNHIGAISFLIADFFLFFGVFALTVVQASQISRNITTNEMANIMRYSYLRGPGGRFRNPYDHGIKKNCSDFLINGYNEDVEYIEESGNSEEGVGMTHMARNSNGTNGDSHSHSDYPKGNGNGHVVINVNSNSTNSKTHHGQNSNGHVHSSHCSHSNQGKTRNESIPVGLGLGLGRNTRSVPVSSSS
;
A
#
# COMPACT_ATOMS: atom_id res chain seq x y z
N HIS A 1 32.48 -60.93 -42.10
CA HIS A 1 32.01 -61.54 -43.37
C HIS A 1 31.91 -60.53 -44.53
N GLY A 2 32.81 -59.55 -44.65
CA GLY A 2 32.87 -58.66 -45.83
C GLY A 2 31.66 -57.73 -46.06
N GLY A 3 30.88 -57.42 -45.02
CA GLY A 3 29.84 -56.39 -45.13
C GLY A 3 30.45 -54.99 -45.13
N ASP A 4 29.91 -54.08 -45.93
CA ASP A 4 30.35 -52.68 -45.96
C ASP A 4 29.88 -51.95 -44.70
N VAL A 5 30.84 -51.58 -43.85
CA VAL A 5 30.63 -50.84 -42.60
C VAL A 5 30.09 -49.41 -42.82
N ASN A 6 30.31 -48.86 -44.03
CA ASN A 6 29.86 -47.53 -44.44
C ASN A 6 28.58 -47.57 -45.29
N ALA A 7 27.95 -48.74 -45.45
CA ALA A 7 26.66 -48.85 -46.13
C ALA A 7 25.62 -47.95 -45.47
N THR A 8 24.89 -47.21 -46.30
CA THR A 8 23.84 -46.26 -45.89
C THR A 8 22.45 -46.81 -46.20
N ASP A 9 21.47 -46.47 -45.36
CA ASP A 9 20.06 -46.64 -45.71
C ASP A 9 19.56 -45.56 -46.69
N HIS A 10 18.26 -45.59 -46.98
CA HIS A 10 17.56 -44.67 -47.89
C HIS A 10 17.56 -43.19 -47.45
N THR A 11 18.00 -42.89 -46.21
CA THR A 11 18.17 -41.52 -45.68
C THR A 11 19.63 -41.08 -45.62
N GLY A 12 20.56 -41.93 -46.07
CA GLY A 12 22.01 -41.68 -45.96
C GLY A 12 22.61 -42.10 -44.61
N GLN A 13 21.84 -42.69 -43.70
CA GLN A 13 22.33 -43.05 -42.37
C GLN A 13 23.11 -44.38 -42.41
N THR A 14 24.33 -44.34 -41.89
CA THR A 14 25.19 -45.53 -41.71
C THR A 14 24.85 -46.26 -40.40
N ALA A 15 25.37 -47.49 -40.24
CA ALA A 15 25.26 -48.22 -38.97
C ALA A 15 25.74 -47.42 -37.73
N LEU A 16 26.69 -46.50 -37.91
CA LEU A 16 27.23 -45.64 -36.85
C LEU A 16 26.21 -44.57 -36.37
N HIS A 17 25.33 -44.10 -37.26
CA HIS A 17 24.20 -43.24 -36.88
C HIS A 17 23.20 -44.02 -36.03
N TRP A 18 22.88 -45.25 -36.44
CA TRP A 18 21.95 -46.13 -35.71
C TRP A 18 22.48 -46.56 -34.34
N SER A 19 23.79 -46.76 -34.16
CA SER A 19 24.39 -46.92 -32.82
C SER A 19 24.28 -45.66 -31.98
N ALA A 20 24.37 -44.47 -32.60
CA ALA A 20 24.21 -43.18 -31.91
C ALA A 20 22.78 -42.93 -31.42
N VAL A 21 21.74 -43.40 -32.14
CA VAL A 21 20.34 -43.35 -31.65
C VAL A 21 20.18 -44.13 -30.34
N ARG A 22 20.85 -45.29 -30.25
CA ARG A 22 20.74 -46.22 -29.11
C ARG A 22 21.76 -45.98 -27.99
N GLY A 23 22.75 -45.10 -28.19
CA GLY A 23 23.88 -44.94 -27.26
C GLY A 23 24.79 -46.18 -27.18
N ALA A 24 24.81 -47.01 -28.22
CA ALA A 24 25.49 -48.31 -28.21
C ALA A 24 27.00 -48.17 -28.42
N ILE A 25 27.73 -47.78 -27.36
CA ILE A 25 29.16 -47.48 -27.38
C ILE A 25 30.00 -48.64 -27.95
N GLN A 26 29.75 -49.88 -27.51
CA GLN A 26 30.51 -51.05 -27.95
C GLN A 26 30.30 -51.35 -29.44
N VAL A 27 29.12 -51.05 -29.97
CA VAL A 27 28.82 -51.19 -31.41
C VAL A 27 29.57 -50.12 -32.20
N ALA A 28 29.53 -48.86 -31.75
CA ALA A 28 30.27 -47.78 -32.40
C ALA A 28 31.78 -48.00 -32.35
N GLU A 29 32.31 -48.48 -31.23
CA GLU A 29 33.72 -48.84 -31.10
C GLU A 29 34.14 -49.90 -32.12
N LEU A 30 33.36 -50.97 -32.28
CA LEU A 30 33.61 -52.01 -33.29
C LEU A 30 33.50 -51.44 -34.71
N LEU A 31 32.45 -50.68 -35.02
CA LEU A 31 32.26 -50.07 -36.34
C LEU A 31 33.44 -49.15 -36.71
N LEU A 32 33.91 -48.33 -35.77
CA LEU A 32 35.03 -47.40 -36.00
C LEU A 32 36.38 -48.14 -36.12
N GLN A 33 36.58 -49.24 -35.38
CA GLN A 33 37.74 -50.13 -35.57
C GLN A 33 37.75 -50.79 -36.96
N GLU A 34 36.59 -51.19 -37.47
CA GLU A 34 36.42 -51.79 -38.80
C GLU A 34 36.37 -50.75 -39.95
N GLY A 35 36.66 -49.46 -39.66
CA GLY A 35 36.79 -48.42 -40.69
C GLY A 35 35.51 -47.64 -41.02
N ALA A 36 34.54 -47.58 -40.11
CA ALA A 36 33.43 -46.63 -40.24
C ALA A 36 33.94 -45.18 -40.24
N ARG A 37 33.41 -44.37 -41.14
CA ARG A 37 33.72 -42.93 -41.23
C ARG A 37 32.94 -42.16 -40.16
N VAL A 38 33.65 -41.67 -39.14
CA VAL A 38 33.09 -40.88 -38.04
C VAL A 38 32.38 -39.59 -38.51
N ASN A 39 32.85 -39.04 -39.62
CA ASN A 39 32.38 -37.82 -40.27
C ASN A 39 31.42 -38.07 -41.45
N SER A 40 30.93 -39.31 -41.65
CA SER A 40 29.81 -39.54 -42.56
C SER A 40 28.61 -38.73 -42.09
N ALA A 41 27.98 -38.03 -43.04
CA ALA A 41 26.77 -37.26 -42.81
C ALA A 41 25.61 -37.85 -43.62
N ASP A 42 24.40 -37.82 -43.06
CA ASP A 42 23.17 -38.24 -43.74
C ASP A 42 22.68 -37.19 -44.76
N MET A 43 21.52 -37.43 -45.40
CA MET A 43 20.96 -36.50 -46.39
C MET A 43 20.64 -35.09 -45.84
N ASN A 44 20.51 -34.94 -44.52
CA ASN A 44 20.28 -33.65 -43.84
C ASN A 44 21.59 -33.04 -43.28
N GLY A 45 22.74 -33.67 -43.54
CA GLY A 45 24.01 -33.24 -43.00
C GLY A 45 24.24 -33.68 -41.55
N TYR A 46 23.37 -34.52 -40.97
CA TYR A 46 23.58 -35.00 -39.61
C TYR A 46 24.74 -35.98 -39.58
N GLN A 47 25.71 -35.72 -38.71
CA GLN A 47 26.71 -36.70 -38.34
C GLN A 47 26.29 -37.48 -37.09
N THR A 48 27.09 -38.48 -36.76
CA THR A 48 26.95 -39.29 -35.53
C THR A 48 26.87 -38.44 -34.25
N THR A 49 27.52 -37.27 -34.20
CA THR A 49 27.46 -36.33 -33.06
C THR A 49 26.11 -35.61 -32.96
N HIS A 50 25.51 -35.19 -34.09
CA HIS A 50 24.15 -34.62 -34.12
C HIS A 50 23.13 -35.62 -33.60
N VAL A 51 23.19 -36.86 -34.08
CA VAL A 51 22.25 -37.92 -33.66
C VAL A 51 22.40 -38.21 -32.16
N ALA A 52 23.63 -38.39 -31.67
CA ALA A 52 23.86 -38.63 -30.24
C ALA A 52 23.31 -37.48 -29.36
N ALA A 53 23.49 -36.22 -29.78
CA ALA A 53 22.94 -35.05 -29.09
C ALA A 53 21.40 -34.97 -29.18
N GLN A 54 20.81 -35.30 -30.34
CA GLN A 54 19.36 -35.31 -30.57
C GLN A 54 18.63 -36.42 -29.77
N TYR A 55 19.33 -37.48 -29.37
CA TYR A 55 18.79 -38.56 -28.54
C TYR A 55 19.33 -38.57 -27.09
N GLY A 56 20.11 -37.55 -26.68
CA GLY A 56 20.57 -37.38 -25.30
C GLY A 56 21.65 -38.37 -24.85
N GLN A 57 22.37 -38.98 -25.80
CA GLN A 57 23.33 -40.05 -25.56
C GLN A 57 24.70 -39.49 -25.15
N THR A 58 24.74 -38.78 -24.01
CA THR A 58 25.91 -38.04 -23.51
C THR A 58 27.19 -38.89 -23.42
N ALA A 59 27.10 -40.11 -22.87
CA ALA A 59 28.26 -41.01 -22.74
C ALA A 59 28.80 -41.49 -24.10
N TYR A 60 27.91 -41.71 -25.07
CA TYR A 60 28.28 -42.06 -26.44
C TYR A 60 28.96 -40.89 -27.15
N LEU A 61 28.38 -39.69 -27.03
CA LEU A 61 28.93 -38.45 -27.57
C LEU A 61 30.34 -38.19 -27.05
N TYR A 62 30.57 -38.34 -25.73
CA TYR A 62 31.90 -38.24 -25.14
C TYR A 62 32.88 -39.27 -25.72
N HIS A 63 32.46 -40.54 -25.85
CA HIS A 63 33.31 -41.59 -26.39
C HIS A 63 33.77 -41.31 -27.83
N VAL A 64 32.85 -40.93 -28.73
CA VAL A 64 33.21 -40.68 -30.14
C VAL A 64 34.05 -39.41 -30.33
N VAL A 65 33.81 -38.37 -29.54
CA VAL A 65 34.64 -37.14 -29.58
C VAL A 65 36.03 -37.43 -29.01
N SER A 66 36.14 -37.99 -27.80
CA SER A 66 37.43 -38.15 -27.12
C SER A 66 38.31 -39.28 -27.65
N LYS A 67 37.73 -40.38 -28.19
CA LYS A 67 38.51 -41.52 -28.70
C LYS A 67 38.72 -41.49 -30.22
N TRP A 68 37.75 -40.96 -30.96
CA TRP A 68 37.73 -41.00 -32.43
C TRP A 68 37.73 -39.60 -33.08
N ASN A 69 37.97 -38.56 -32.27
CA ASN A 69 38.15 -37.17 -32.70
C ASN A 69 36.99 -36.62 -33.55
N ALA A 70 35.76 -37.08 -33.28
CA ALA A 70 34.55 -36.54 -33.88
C ALA A 70 34.37 -35.06 -33.52
N ASP A 71 33.90 -34.23 -34.47
CA ASP A 71 33.68 -32.80 -34.24
C ASP A 71 32.38 -32.56 -33.45
N PRO A 72 32.44 -31.93 -32.25
CA PRO A 72 31.27 -31.63 -31.43
C PRO A 72 30.46 -30.40 -31.89
N ASP A 73 30.97 -29.55 -32.80
CA ASP A 73 30.31 -28.31 -33.24
C ASP A 73 30.08 -28.21 -34.76
N VAL A 74 30.33 -29.30 -35.50
CA VAL A 74 30.04 -29.38 -36.94
C VAL A 74 28.56 -29.01 -37.24
N PRO A 75 28.30 -28.07 -38.17
CA PRO A 75 26.93 -27.71 -38.56
C PRO A 75 26.29 -28.77 -39.47
N ASP A 76 24.99 -29.00 -39.32
CA ASP A 76 24.18 -29.73 -40.30
C ASP A 76 23.85 -28.86 -41.52
N ASN A 77 23.04 -29.39 -42.46
CA ASN A 77 22.67 -28.65 -43.67
C ASN A 77 21.92 -27.33 -43.37
N ASP A 78 21.32 -27.16 -42.18
CA ASP A 78 20.63 -25.93 -41.75
C ASP A 78 21.51 -25.00 -40.90
N GLY A 79 22.79 -25.35 -40.70
CA GLY A 79 23.72 -24.57 -39.87
C GLY A 79 23.64 -24.91 -38.38
N ARG A 80 22.81 -25.88 -37.98
CA ARG A 80 22.60 -26.26 -36.58
C ARG A 80 23.69 -27.24 -36.16
N SER A 81 24.44 -26.91 -35.11
CA SER A 81 25.41 -27.83 -34.49
C SER A 81 24.74 -28.82 -33.53
N PRO A 82 25.41 -29.91 -33.08
CA PRO A 82 24.87 -30.83 -32.07
C PRO A 82 24.30 -30.13 -30.81
N LEU A 83 24.86 -28.98 -30.43
CA LEU A 83 24.39 -28.17 -29.31
C LEU A 83 22.97 -27.61 -29.51
N HIS A 84 22.59 -27.28 -30.75
CA HIS A 84 21.22 -26.87 -31.10
C HIS A 84 20.24 -28.02 -30.87
N TRP A 85 20.61 -29.24 -31.29
CA TRP A 85 19.78 -30.44 -31.15
C TRP A 85 19.61 -30.87 -29.68
N ALA A 86 20.68 -30.82 -28.88
CA ALA A 86 20.59 -31.05 -27.45
C ALA A 86 19.70 -30.00 -26.75
N ALA A 87 19.81 -28.73 -27.13
CA ALA A 87 19.00 -27.63 -26.61
C ALA A 87 17.51 -27.74 -26.98
N TYR A 88 17.20 -28.08 -28.25
CA TYR A 88 15.85 -28.33 -28.76
C TYR A 88 15.14 -29.48 -28.01
N LYS A 89 15.88 -30.54 -27.70
CA LYS A 89 15.34 -31.73 -27.01
C LYS A 89 15.35 -31.62 -25.49
N GLY A 90 16.15 -30.69 -24.94
CA GLY A 90 16.21 -30.42 -23.50
C GLY A 90 17.25 -31.26 -22.73
N PHE A 91 18.18 -31.92 -23.43
CA PHE A 91 19.16 -32.82 -22.81
C PHE A 91 20.30 -32.06 -22.13
N ALA A 92 20.03 -31.58 -20.91
CA ALA A 92 20.92 -30.73 -20.13
C ALA A 92 22.35 -31.30 -19.97
N ASP A 93 22.52 -32.62 -19.80
CA ASP A 93 23.85 -33.23 -19.68
C ASP A 93 24.62 -33.27 -21.00
N SER A 94 23.94 -33.49 -22.14
CA SER A 94 24.56 -33.35 -23.46
C SER A 94 24.95 -31.91 -23.75
N ILE A 95 24.16 -30.93 -23.28
CA ILE A 95 24.52 -29.49 -23.35
C ILE A 95 25.76 -29.20 -22.50
N ARG A 96 25.79 -29.65 -21.22
CA ARG A 96 26.94 -29.51 -20.32
C ARG A 96 28.21 -30.08 -20.95
N LEU A 97 28.11 -31.30 -21.52
CA LEU A 97 29.22 -31.96 -22.20
C LEU A 97 29.70 -31.19 -23.44
N LEU A 98 28.79 -30.80 -24.34
CA LEU A 98 29.16 -30.08 -25.56
C LEU A 98 29.82 -28.73 -25.25
N LEU A 99 29.33 -28.02 -24.23
CA LEU A 99 29.94 -26.78 -23.76
C LEU A 99 31.29 -26.98 -23.05
N PHE A 100 31.53 -28.16 -22.46
CA PHE A 100 32.84 -28.56 -21.92
C PHE A 100 33.83 -28.96 -23.03
N LEU A 101 33.32 -29.42 -24.18
CA LEU A 101 34.06 -29.71 -25.41
C LEU A 101 34.16 -28.48 -26.35
N ASP A 102 34.08 -27.27 -25.79
CA ASP A 102 34.19 -25.97 -26.47
C ASP A 102 33.23 -25.73 -27.67
N ALA A 103 32.08 -26.41 -27.73
CA ALA A 103 31.08 -26.17 -28.77
C ALA A 103 30.55 -24.72 -28.77
N HIS A 104 30.31 -24.14 -29.95
CA HIS A 104 30.08 -22.71 -30.09
C HIS A 104 28.65 -22.30 -29.69
N ARG A 105 28.49 -21.92 -28.41
CA ARG A 105 27.22 -21.47 -27.80
C ARG A 105 26.46 -20.38 -28.56
N GLY A 106 27.19 -19.52 -29.28
CA GLY A 106 26.66 -18.36 -29.98
C GLY A 106 26.48 -18.56 -31.49
N ARG A 107 26.74 -19.77 -32.01
CA ARG A 107 26.49 -20.11 -33.41
C ARG A 107 25.00 -19.89 -33.71
N GLN A 108 24.72 -19.12 -34.75
CA GLN A 108 23.38 -18.97 -35.32
C GLN A 108 23.22 -19.96 -36.48
N ASP A 109 22.06 -20.60 -36.58
CA ASP A 109 21.66 -21.36 -37.76
C ASP A 109 21.15 -20.44 -38.89
N LYS A 110 20.67 -21.02 -40.00
CA LYS A 110 20.11 -20.24 -41.13
C LYS A 110 18.95 -19.32 -40.76
N GLU A 111 18.22 -19.60 -39.67
CA GLU A 111 17.10 -18.78 -39.19
C GLU A 111 17.57 -17.66 -38.24
N GLY A 112 18.87 -17.57 -37.96
CA GLY A 112 19.44 -16.68 -36.96
C GLY A 112 19.30 -17.23 -35.54
N CYS A 113 18.77 -18.45 -35.36
CA CYS A 113 18.50 -19.03 -34.06
C CYS A 113 19.77 -19.65 -33.47
N THR A 114 20.10 -19.26 -32.23
CA THR A 114 21.14 -19.93 -31.43
C THR A 114 20.57 -21.14 -30.67
N PRO A 115 21.39 -22.01 -30.05
CA PRO A 115 20.90 -23.07 -29.16
C PRO A 115 19.95 -22.56 -28.06
N LEU A 116 20.16 -21.34 -27.56
CA LEU A 116 19.28 -20.74 -26.56
C LEU A 116 17.90 -20.37 -27.13
N HIS A 117 17.83 -19.93 -28.39
CA HIS A 117 16.55 -19.72 -29.08
C HIS A 117 15.80 -21.06 -29.18
N TRP A 118 16.46 -22.14 -29.58
CA TRP A 118 15.83 -23.46 -29.70
C TRP A 118 15.37 -24.07 -28.36
N ALA A 119 16.13 -23.91 -27.28
CA ALA A 119 15.67 -24.29 -25.94
C ALA A 119 14.44 -23.48 -25.50
N ALA A 120 14.41 -22.18 -25.82
CA ALA A 120 13.34 -21.27 -25.48
C ALA A 120 12.04 -21.53 -26.28
N ILE A 121 12.15 -21.76 -27.59
CA ILE A 121 11.05 -22.19 -28.50
C ILE A 121 10.38 -23.48 -28.01
N ARG A 122 11.13 -24.35 -27.34
CA ARG A 122 10.65 -25.66 -26.85
C ARG A 122 10.26 -25.67 -25.37
N GLY A 123 10.46 -24.55 -24.66
CA GLY A 123 10.11 -24.42 -23.23
C GLY A 123 11.02 -25.21 -22.28
N ASN A 124 12.23 -25.59 -22.73
CA ASN A 124 13.15 -26.44 -21.97
C ASN A 124 13.90 -25.63 -20.89
N LEU A 125 13.26 -25.39 -19.74
CA LEU A 125 13.82 -24.55 -18.67
C LEU A 125 15.21 -24.99 -18.20
N GLU A 126 15.49 -26.28 -18.04
CA GLU A 126 16.81 -26.74 -17.61
C GLU A 126 17.88 -26.46 -18.68
N ALA A 127 17.59 -26.70 -19.96
CA ALA A 127 18.49 -26.38 -21.06
C ALA A 127 18.79 -24.88 -21.13
N CYS A 128 17.77 -24.03 -21.01
CA CYS A 128 17.94 -22.58 -20.87
C CYS A 128 18.81 -22.23 -19.65
N THR A 129 18.60 -22.90 -18.51
CA THR A 129 19.37 -22.64 -17.28
C THR A 129 20.85 -22.96 -17.45
N VAL A 130 21.20 -24.12 -18.04
CA VAL A 130 22.58 -24.50 -18.34
C VAL A 130 23.24 -23.55 -19.33
N LEU A 131 22.56 -23.23 -20.44
CA LEU A 131 23.08 -22.33 -21.48
C LEU A 131 23.35 -20.92 -20.92
N VAL A 132 22.46 -20.39 -20.08
CA VAL A 132 22.61 -19.07 -19.46
C VAL A 132 23.67 -19.07 -18.35
N GLN A 133 23.81 -20.16 -17.58
CA GLN A 133 24.88 -20.28 -16.57
C GLN A 133 26.28 -20.33 -17.18
N ALA A 134 26.43 -20.95 -18.35
CA ALA A 134 27.70 -21.06 -19.06
C ALA A 134 27.98 -19.92 -20.04
N GLY A 135 26.96 -19.10 -20.38
CA GLY A 135 27.04 -18.03 -21.37
C GLY A 135 27.36 -16.65 -20.79
N LYS A 136 27.38 -15.65 -21.69
CA LYS A 136 27.47 -14.23 -21.34
C LYS A 136 26.10 -13.55 -21.46
N ARG A 137 25.97 -12.34 -20.92
CA ARG A 137 24.75 -11.52 -21.08
C ARG A 137 24.44 -11.20 -22.55
N GLU A 138 25.47 -11.09 -23.38
CA GLU A 138 25.35 -10.89 -24.84
C GLU A 138 24.47 -11.98 -25.50
N ASP A 139 24.59 -13.24 -25.06
CA ASP A 139 23.85 -14.39 -25.58
C ASP A 139 22.33 -14.30 -25.31
N LEU A 140 21.92 -13.55 -24.27
CA LEU A 140 20.50 -13.29 -23.94
C LEU A 140 19.85 -12.26 -24.86
N THR A 141 20.67 -11.38 -25.44
CA THR A 141 20.24 -10.21 -26.23
C THR A 141 20.38 -10.40 -27.75
N MET A 142 21.02 -11.48 -28.19
CA MET A 142 21.07 -11.85 -29.59
C MET A 142 19.66 -12.14 -30.11
N THR A 143 19.39 -11.75 -31.36
CA THR A 143 18.10 -11.94 -32.03
C THR A 143 18.21 -12.88 -33.22
N ASP A 144 17.12 -13.58 -33.51
CA ASP A 144 16.94 -14.32 -34.77
C ASP A 144 16.77 -13.38 -35.98
N ASN A 145 16.59 -13.96 -37.18
CA ASN A 145 16.36 -13.22 -38.42
C ASN A 145 15.03 -12.43 -38.43
N THR A 146 14.11 -12.69 -37.49
CA THR A 146 12.86 -11.93 -37.31
C THR A 146 13.01 -10.76 -36.34
N GLY A 147 14.18 -10.63 -35.69
CA GLY A 147 14.47 -9.61 -34.68
C GLY A 147 13.98 -9.98 -33.27
N LEU A 148 13.66 -11.26 -33.02
CA LEU A 148 13.17 -11.73 -31.72
C LEU A 148 14.30 -12.37 -30.90
N THR A 149 14.35 -12.01 -29.62
CA THR A 149 15.24 -12.63 -28.61
C THR A 149 14.67 -13.98 -28.13
N PRO A 150 15.49 -14.86 -27.50
CA PRO A 150 15.02 -16.12 -26.92
C PRO A 150 13.85 -15.94 -25.93
N ALA A 151 13.87 -14.88 -25.14
CA ALA A 151 12.80 -14.58 -24.19
C ALA A 151 11.47 -14.22 -24.88
N GLN A 152 11.53 -13.47 -26.00
CA GLN A 152 10.36 -13.12 -26.79
C GLN A 152 9.79 -14.34 -27.53
N LEU A 153 10.64 -15.21 -28.09
CA LEU A 153 10.20 -16.48 -28.69
C LEU A 153 9.56 -17.42 -27.67
N ALA A 154 10.12 -17.55 -26.46
CA ALA A 154 9.46 -18.29 -25.38
C ALA A 154 8.09 -17.69 -25.04
N SER A 155 7.92 -16.37 -25.09
CA SER A 155 6.63 -15.72 -24.87
C SER A 155 5.63 -15.98 -26.01
N ASP A 156 6.07 -15.93 -27.27
CA ASP A 156 5.26 -16.24 -28.45
C ASP A 156 4.75 -17.69 -28.43
N LYS A 157 5.61 -18.64 -28.05
CA LYS A 157 5.23 -20.06 -27.84
C LYS A 157 4.53 -20.32 -26.50
N ASN A 158 4.15 -19.27 -25.75
CA ASN A 158 3.45 -19.33 -24.46
C ASN A 158 4.20 -20.11 -23.35
N HIS A 159 5.52 -20.26 -23.47
CA HIS A 159 6.41 -20.84 -22.46
C HIS A 159 6.76 -19.82 -21.36
N ARG A 160 5.72 -19.34 -20.65
CA ARG A 160 5.79 -18.23 -19.67
C ARG A 160 6.90 -18.36 -18.63
N GLN A 161 7.14 -19.58 -18.12
CA GLN A 161 8.16 -19.82 -17.10
C GLN A 161 9.58 -19.60 -17.64
N VAL A 162 9.84 -20.00 -18.88
CA VAL A 162 11.13 -19.77 -19.57
C VAL A 162 11.29 -18.30 -19.96
N ALA A 163 10.24 -17.68 -20.49
CA ALA A 163 10.24 -16.24 -20.80
C ALA A 163 10.56 -15.40 -19.55
N PHE A 164 9.90 -15.69 -18.42
CA PHE A 164 10.16 -15.02 -17.15
C PHE A 164 11.58 -15.26 -16.63
N PHE A 165 12.07 -16.51 -16.69
CA PHE A 165 13.45 -16.84 -16.31
C PHE A 165 14.48 -16.05 -17.12
N LEU A 166 14.36 -16.04 -18.45
CA LEU A 166 15.30 -15.35 -19.34
C LEU A 166 15.28 -13.83 -19.12
N VAL A 167 14.09 -13.21 -19.00
CA VAL A 167 13.96 -11.78 -18.67
C VAL A 167 14.58 -11.48 -17.30
N ALA A 168 14.32 -12.29 -16.28
CA ALA A 168 14.89 -12.11 -14.94
C ALA A 168 16.43 -12.19 -14.95
N THR A 169 17.02 -13.10 -15.73
CA THR A 169 18.48 -13.20 -15.89
C THR A 169 19.11 -12.02 -16.63
N ASN A 170 18.35 -11.30 -17.47
CA ASN A 170 18.81 -10.10 -18.16
C ASN A 170 18.77 -8.83 -17.28
N MET A 171 18.11 -8.84 -16.12
CA MET A 171 18.14 -7.67 -15.23
C MET A 171 19.57 -7.39 -14.73
N PRO A 172 20.00 -6.12 -14.61
CA PRO A 172 21.28 -5.81 -13.97
C PRO A 172 21.24 -6.27 -12.50
N LYS A 173 22.28 -7.00 -12.07
CA LYS A 173 22.42 -7.44 -10.68
C LYS A 173 22.35 -6.21 -9.77
N LEU A 174 21.52 -6.31 -8.74
CA LEU A 174 21.29 -5.23 -7.77
C LEU A 174 22.64 -4.84 -7.14
N THR A 175 23.05 -3.57 -7.28
CA THR A 175 24.24 -3.08 -6.57
C THR A 175 24.00 -3.19 -5.07
N ALA A 176 25.00 -3.63 -4.30
CA ALA A 176 24.81 -3.91 -2.86
C ALA A 176 24.20 -2.71 -2.10
N ALA A 177 24.55 -1.48 -2.49
CA ALA A 177 23.93 -0.25 -1.98
C ALA A 177 22.42 -0.14 -2.29
N SER A 178 21.99 -0.35 -3.54
CA SER A 178 20.55 -0.30 -3.88
C SER A 178 19.76 -1.44 -3.24
N GLY A 179 20.40 -2.59 -3.00
CA GLY A 179 19.83 -3.67 -2.18
C GLY A 179 19.66 -3.28 -0.72
N LEU A 180 20.67 -2.66 -0.11
CA LEU A 180 20.61 -2.20 1.28
C LEU A 180 19.53 -1.12 1.48
N PHE A 181 19.41 -0.15 0.56
CA PHE A 181 18.32 0.84 0.61
C PHE A 181 16.94 0.21 0.39
N ALA A 182 16.79 -0.76 -0.52
CA ALA A 182 15.52 -1.49 -0.68
C ALA A 182 15.11 -2.22 0.61
N TRP A 183 16.05 -2.94 1.24
CA TRP A 183 15.82 -3.61 2.52
C TRP A 183 15.55 -2.65 3.67
N PHE A 184 16.16 -1.46 3.67
CA PHE A 184 15.84 -0.40 4.63
C PHE A 184 14.40 0.11 4.45
N GLY A 185 13.94 0.29 3.21
CA GLY A 185 12.53 0.62 2.91
C GLY A 185 11.56 -0.46 3.41
N VAL A 186 11.88 -1.74 3.21
CA VAL A 186 11.10 -2.88 3.76
C VAL A 186 11.10 -2.84 5.29
N LEU A 187 12.25 -2.57 5.93
CA LEU A 187 12.34 -2.45 7.38
C LEU A 187 11.46 -1.30 7.90
N LEU A 188 11.50 -0.13 7.27
CA LEU A 188 10.62 1.00 7.62
C LEU A 188 9.14 0.64 7.51
N ALA A 189 8.71 0.03 6.40
CA ALA A 189 7.33 -0.39 6.19
C ALA A 189 6.88 -1.49 7.18
N THR A 190 7.76 -2.44 7.55
CA THR A 190 7.43 -3.45 8.56
C THR A 190 7.30 -2.86 9.97
N VAL A 191 8.15 -1.90 10.35
CA VAL A 191 8.01 -1.17 11.63
C VAL A 191 6.77 -0.26 11.59
N GLY A 192 6.47 0.35 10.44
CA GLY A 192 5.24 1.11 10.18
C GLY A 192 4.00 0.26 10.41
N LEU A 193 3.93 -0.94 9.83
CA LEU A 193 2.84 -1.90 10.05
C LEU A 193 2.68 -2.32 11.53
N VAL A 194 3.79 -2.46 12.27
CA VAL A 194 3.75 -2.72 13.72
C VAL A 194 3.20 -1.51 14.49
N MET A 195 3.56 -0.28 14.12
CA MET A 195 3.01 0.94 14.73
C MET A 195 1.54 1.14 14.37
N PHE A 196 1.13 0.82 13.14
CA PHE A 196 -0.27 0.76 12.73
C PHE A 196 -1.07 -0.22 13.59
N TYR A 197 -0.61 -1.46 13.74
CA TYR A 197 -1.25 -2.46 14.60
C TYR A 197 -1.35 -2.00 16.06
N ARG A 198 -0.28 -1.39 16.61
CA ARG A 198 -0.30 -0.76 17.94
C ARG A 198 -1.35 0.34 18.01
N CYS A 199 -1.43 1.23 17.03
CA CYS A 199 -2.42 2.30 17.00
C CYS A 199 -3.88 1.76 16.92
N SER A 200 -4.10 0.66 16.18
CA SER A 200 -5.40 -0.02 16.09
C SER A 200 -5.82 -0.73 17.37
N SER A 201 -4.88 -1.24 18.16
CA SER A 201 -5.16 -2.11 19.32
C SER A 201 -5.04 -1.41 20.69
N LYS A 202 -4.24 -0.33 20.78
CA LYS A 202 -3.99 0.39 22.02
C LYS A 202 -5.21 1.19 22.47
N ASP A 203 -5.42 1.23 23.79
CA ASP A 203 -6.36 2.16 24.43
C ASP A 203 -6.03 3.61 24.00
N PRO A 204 -6.96 4.35 23.35
CA PRO A 204 -6.75 5.74 23.01
C PRO A 204 -6.77 6.69 24.22
N GLY A 205 -7.19 6.19 25.39
CA GLY A 205 -7.48 6.99 26.58
C GLY A 205 -8.96 6.92 26.95
N TYR A 206 -9.55 5.72 26.96
CA TYR A 206 -10.92 5.55 27.43
C TYR A 206 -11.05 5.98 28.89
N ILE A 207 -12.03 6.83 29.16
CA ILE A 207 -12.33 7.27 30.52
C ILE A 207 -13.12 6.17 31.21
N GLY A 208 -12.55 5.62 32.28
CA GLY A 208 -13.23 4.67 33.15
C GLY A 208 -14.37 5.33 33.92
N VAL A 209 -15.42 4.55 34.21
CA VAL A 209 -16.34 4.88 35.31
C VAL A 209 -15.56 4.64 36.60
N SER A 210 -15.55 5.61 37.52
CA SER A 210 -14.82 5.50 38.79
C SER A 210 -15.34 4.34 39.63
N ASP A 211 -14.42 3.47 40.08
CA ASP A 211 -14.70 2.21 40.77
C ASP A 211 -15.33 2.39 42.17
N ASP A 212 -15.35 3.62 42.70
CA ASP A 212 -16.07 4.01 43.94
C ASP A 212 -17.59 3.79 43.89
N THR A 213 -18.14 3.35 42.75
CA THR A 213 -19.55 2.96 42.60
C THR A 213 -19.85 1.48 42.89
N GLN A 214 -18.88 0.69 43.36
CA GLN A 214 -19.10 -0.72 43.76
C GLN A 214 -20.17 -0.94 44.85
N ASN A 215 -20.66 0.12 45.51
CA ASN A 215 -21.71 0.06 46.53
C ASN A 215 -23.10 0.55 46.08
N MET A 216 -23.34 0.78 44.78
CA MET A 216 -24.62 1.29 44.27
C MET A 216 -25.31 0.32 43.32
N LYS A 217 -26.04 -0.63 43.89
CA LYS A 217 -27.07 -1.39 43.17
C LYS A 217 -28.22 -0.47 42.73
N ASP A 218 -28.63 -0.64 41.49
CA ASP A 218 -30.00 -0.51 40.97
C ASP A 218 -30.72 0.86 40.97
N ASP A 219 -30.03 1.98 41.20
CA ASP A 219 -30.57 3.33 40.89
C ASP A 219 -29.72 4.07 39.83
N GLU A 220 -30.35 4.92 39.02
CA GLU A 220 -29.70 5.61 37.90
C GLU A 220 -28.47 6.45 38.32
N PRO A 221 -27.27 6.16 37.79
CA PRO A 221 -26.06 6.88 38.20
C PRO A 221 -26.07 8.37 37.78
N LEU A 222 -26.91 8.77 36.83
CA LEU A 222 -27.11 10.19 36.47
C LEU A 222 -27.80 11.01 37.58
N LEU A 223 -28.60 10.38 38.45
CA LEU A 223 -29.22 11.05 39.60
C LEU A 223 -28.29 11.16 40.81
N LYS A 224 -27.20 10.38 40.82
CA LYS A 224 -26.22 10.31 41.92
C LYS A 224 -24.83 10.84 41.56
N ILE A 225 -24.59 11.25 40.31
CA ILE A 225 -23.54 12.22 39.99
C ILE A 225 -23.85 13.46 40.81
N GLU A 226 -23.03 13.74 41.81
CA GLU A 226 -23.24 14.86 42.69
C GLU A 226 -23.31 16.16 41.89
N ILE A 227 -24.43 16.88 42.06
CA ILE A 227 -24.66 18.21 41.50
C ILE A 227 -23.56 19.19 41.97
N ASN A 228 -22.79 18.81 43.00
CA ASN A 228 -21.61 19.49 43.53
C ASN A 228 -20.39 19.52 42.59
N ASN A 229 -20.39 18.82 41.45
CA ASN A 229 -19.25 18.88 40.53
C ASN A 229 -19.03 20.35 40.07
N PRO A 230 -17.87 20.96 40.36
CA PRO A 230 -17.67 22.40 40.18
C PRO A 230 -17.82 22.84 38.71
N ALA A 231 -17.58 21.96 37.75
CA ALA A 231 -17.76 22.29 36.33
C ALA A 231 -19.23 22.31 35.90
N LEU A 232 -20.09 21.48 36.51
CA LEU A 232 -21.54 21.56 36.30
C LEU A 232 -22.13 22.80 37.01
N LEU A 233 -21.66 23.12 38.22
CA LEU A 233 -22.03 24.34 38.94
C LEU A 233 -21.63 25.62 38.17
N ALA A 234 -20.49 25.60 37.48
CA ALA A 234 -20.04 26.66 36.58
C ALA A 234 -20.85 26.75 35.25
N GLY A 235 -21.89 25.93 35.08
CA GLY A 235 -22.78 25.94 33.91
C GLY A 235 -22.26 25.20 32.67
N ASN A 236 -21.15 24.46 32.77
CA ASN A 236 -20.58 23.70 31.65
C ASN A 236 -21.29 22.34 31.42
N TRP A 237 -22.63 22.37 31.30
CA TRP A 237 -23.48 21.21 31.00
C TRP A 237 -23.04 20.40 29.77
N SER A 238 -22.28 21.03 28.85
CA SER A 238 -21.68 20.36 27.68
C SER A 238 -20.68 19.25 28.01
N GLN A 239 -20.19 19.16 29.26
CA GLN A 239 -19.29 18.08 29.72
C GLN A 239 -20.03 16.79 30.08
N LEU A 240 -21.32 16.84 30.40
CA LEU A 240 -22.10 15.63 30.67
C LEU A 240 -22.11 14.70 29.45
N CYS A 241 -21.95 13.39 29.65
CA CYS A 241 -22.18 12.38 28.63
C CYS A 241 -23.35 11.49 29.05
N ALA A 242 -24.50 11.64 28.38
CA ALA A 242 -25.68 10.83 28.65
C ALA A 242 -25.45 9.33 28.36
N THR A 243 -24.73 8.99 27.28
CA THR A 243 -24.47 7.60 26.88
C THR A 243 -23.60 6.86 27.91
N CYS A 244 -22.44 7.44 28.26
CA CYS A 244 -21.52 6.83 29.22
C CYS A 244 -21.88 7.10 30.68
N LYS A 245 -22.90 7.94 30.95
CA LYS A 245 -23.36 8.37 32.28
C LYS A 245 -22.23 8.88 33.19
N ILE A 246 -21.40 9.78 32.65
CA ILE A 246 -20.27 10.43 33.37
C ILE A 246 -20.21 11.93 33.09
N VAL A 247 -19.59 12.68 34.01
CA VAL A 247 -19.06 14.03 33.71
C VAL A 247 -17.70 13.86 33.06
N ARG A 248 -17.53 14.38 31.84
CA ARG A 248 -16.25 14.26 31.12
C ARG A 248 -15.25 15.33 31.60
N PRO A 249 -13.95 15.01 31.69
CA PRO A 249 -12.89 16.00 31.79
C PRO A 249 -12.94 17.02 30.63
N LEU A 250 -12.26 18.15 30.81
CA LEU A 250 -11.99 19.08 29.71
C LEU A 250 -11.29 18.34 28.55
N ARG A 251 -11.51 18.82 27.32
CA ARG A 251 -11.05 18.22 26.04
C ARG A 251 -11.55 16.80 25.71
N ALA A 252 -12.20 16.08 26.63
CA ALA A 252 -12.70 14.73 26.37
C ALA A 252 -14.05 14.71 25.62
N LYS A 253 -14.27 13.67 24.80
CA LYS A 253 -15.51 13.49 24.02
C LYS A 253 -15.95 12.04 23.96
N HIS A 254 -17.22 11.82 23.65
CA HIS A 254 -17.75 10.49 23.33
C HIS A 254 -17.44 10.17 21.85
N CYS A 255 -16.69 9.11 21.58
CA CYS A 255 -16.43 8.56 20.26
C CYS A 255 -17.55 7.56 19.94
N SER A 256 -18.49 7.94 19.07
CA SER A 256 -19.68 7.15 18.75
C SER A 256 -19.38 5.79 18.10
N THR A 257 -18.23 5.65 17.44
CA THR A 257 -17.80 4.36 16.86
C THR A 257 -17.33 3.36 17.91
N CYS A 258 -16.75 3.84 19.01
CA CYS A 258 -16.26 3.00 20.12
C CYS A 258 -17.24 2.95 21.30
N ASP A 259 -18.39 3.64 21.20
CA ASP A 259 -19.41 3.83 22.24
C ASP A 259 -18.87 4.23 23.63
N ARG A 260 -17.78 5.01 23.65
CA ARG A 260 -17.05 5.36 24.89
C ARG A 260 -16.53 6.79 24.88
N CYS A 261 -16.36 7.35 26.06
CA CYS A 261 -15.64 8.61 26.23
C CYS A 261 -14.13 8.40 26.15
N VAL A 262 -13.45 9.25 25.38
CA VAL A 262 -12.01 9.25 25.13
C VAL A 262 -11.43 10.61 25.55
N GLU A 263 -10.33 10.55 26.30
CA GLU A 263 -9.52 11.69 26.71
C GLU A 263 -8.77 12.30 25.52
N GLN A 264 -8.80 13.63 25.39
CA GLN A 264 -8.18 14.38 24.27
C GLN A 264 -8.53 13.79 22.88
N PHE A 265 -9.81 13.51 22.65
CA PHE A 265 -10.27 12.83 21.43
C PHE A 265 -10.00 13.67 20.17
N ASP A 266 -9.15 13.16 19.27
CA ASP A 266 -8.79 13.87 18.04
C ASP A 266 -9.81 13.62 16.92
N HIS A 267 -9.90 12.38 16.43
CA HIS A 267 -10.91 11.92 15.48
C HIS A 267 -10.98 10.38 15.47
N HIS A 268 -12.04 9.82 14.87
CA HIS A 268 -12.05 8.41 14.49
C HIS A 268 -11.34 8.25 13.14
N CYS A 269 -10.32 7.40 13.06
CA CYS A 269 -9.63 7.11 11.81
C CYS A 269 -10.13 5.78 11.23
N PRO A 270 -10.94 5.78 10.15
CA PRO A 270 -11.48 4.55 9.58
C PRO A 270 -10.40 3.60 9.07
N TRP A 271 -9.24 4.15 8.67
CA TRP A 271 -8.12 3.40 8.10
C TRP A 271 -7.42 2.56 9.19
N VAL A 272 -7.29 3.11 10.40
CA VAL A 272 -6.75 2.43 11.58
C VAL A 272 -7.83 1.59 12.29
N SER A 273 -9.11 1.80 11.93
CA SER A 273 -10.29 1.21 12.59
C SER A 273 -10.41 1.52 14.09
N ASN A 274 -9.76 2.60 14.55
CA ASN A 274 -9.74 3.01 15.96
C ASN A 274 -9.92 4.53 16.09
N CYS A 275 -10.34 4.97 17.27
CA CYS A 275 -10.32 6.38 17.65
C CYS A 275 -8.88 6.80 18.03
N ILE A 276 -8.43 7.97 17.59
CA ILE A 276 -7.13 8.55 17.96
C ILE A 276 -7.38 9.50 19.13
N GLY A 277 -6.65 9.28 20.23
CA GLY A 277 -6.73 10.03 21.47
C GLY A 277 -5.37 10.11 22.15
N LYS A 278 -5.35 10.68 23.36
CA LYS A 278 -4.12 11.00 24.11
C LYS A 278 -3.08 9.89 24.09
N LYS A 279 -3.48 8.65 24.42
CA LYS A 279 -2.53 7.55 24.67
C LYS A 279 -1.99 6.86 23.42
N ASN A 280 -2.63 7.00 22.25
CA ASN A 280 -2.17 6.37 20.99
C ASN A 280 -1.72 7.38 19.91
N LYS A 281 -1.81 8.69 20.16
CA LYS A 281 -1.39 9.75 19.22
C LYS A 281 0.07 9.63 18.77
N TRP A 282 0.99 9.23 19.66
CA TRP A 282 2.39 8.98 19.28
C TRP A 282 2.56 7.79 18.36
N ASP A 283 1.90 6.65 18.64
CA ASP A 283 1.95 5.47 17.75
C ASP A 283 1.40 5.82 16.35
N PHE A 284 0.34 6.63 16.27
CA PHE A 284 -0.20 7.15 15.00
C PHE A 284 0.78 8.08 14.26
N PHE A 285 1.39 9.04 14.96
CA PHE A 285 2.33 9.97 14.34
C PHE A 285 3.63 9.28 13.89
N ALA A 286 4.14 8.35 14.71
CA ALA A 286 5.30 7.53 14.36
C ALA A 286 5.02 6.65 13.13
N PHE A 287 3.84 6.03 13.04
CA PHE A 287 3.38 5.33 11.84
C PHE A 287 3.44 6.22 10.60
N LEU A 288 2.83 7.42 10.62
CA LEU A 288 2.83 8.34 9.49
C LEU A 288 4.26 8.73 9.04
N ILE A 289 5.17 9.02 9.96
CA ILE A 289 6.58 9.34 9.66
C ILE A 289 7.31 8.14 9.04
N LEU A 290 7.08 6.92 9.54
CA LEU A 290 7.67 5.70 9.01
C LEU A 290 7.20 5.42 7.58
N GLU A 291 5.90 5.56 7.30
CA GLU A 291 5.34 5.35 5.96
C GLU A 291 5.83 6.40 4.95
N VAL A 292 5.87 7.68 5.33
CA VAL A 292 6.47 8.75 4.48
C VAL A 292 7.93 8.44 4.18
N SER A 293 8.68 7.99 5.18
CA SER A 293 10.09 7.60 5.00
C SER A 293 10.25 6.35 4.13
N ALA A 294 9.37 5.35 4.30
CA ALA A 294 9.37 4.13 3.50
C ALA A 294 9.11 4.45 2.02
N MET A 295 8.05 5.21 1.70
CA MET A 295 7.72 5.63 0.33
C MET A 295 8.86 6.44 -0.32
N LEU A 296 9.46 7.40 0.39
CA LEU A 296 10.62 8.15 -0.14
C LEU A 296 11.81 7.24 -0.48
N VAL A 297 12.10 6.23 0.37
CA VAL A 297 13.19 5.28 0.13
C VAL A 297 12.85 4.32 -1.03
N THR A 298 11.66 3.73 -1.04
CA THR A 298 11.27 2.75 -2.07
C THR A 298 11.03 3.41 -3.43
N GLY A 299 10.36 4.56 -3.48
CA GLY A 299 10.21 5.40 -4.66
C GLY A 299 11.56 5.87 -5.19
N GLY A 300 12.45 6.35 -4.31
CA GLY A 300 13.82 6.75 -4.67
C GLY A 300 14.66 5.61 -5.24
N VAL A 301 14.62 4.42 -4.63
CA VAL A 301 15.30 3.21 -5.14
C VAL A 301 14.70 2.77 -6.48
N CYS A 302 13.37 2.78 -6.63
CA CYS A 302 12.71 2.42 -7.88
C CYS A 302 13.07 3.38 -9.02
N LEU A 303 13.04 4.69 -8.76
CA LEU A 303 13.45 5.72 -9.71
C LEU A 303 14.92 5.57 -10.10
N ALA A 304 15.82 5.38 -9.13
CA ALA A 304 17.24 5.15 -9.40
C ALA A 304 17.46 3.89 -10.27
N ARG A 305 16.71 2.81 -10.03
CA ARG A 305 16.80 1.56 -10.80
C ARG A 305 16.34 1.70 -12.24
N VAL A 306 15.36 2.56 -12.50
CA VAL A 306 14.88 2.89 -13.86
C VAL A 306 15.84 3.86 -14.56
N LEU A 307 16.40 4.83 -13.85
CA LEU A 307 17.36 5.81 -14.41
C LEU A 307 18.76 5.22 -14.68
N THR A 308 19.15 4.15 -13.96
CA THR A 308 20.47 3.50 -14.10
C THR A 308 20.43 2.21 -14.93
N ASP A 309 19.34 1.95 -15.66
CA ASP A 309 19.29 0.84 -16.61
C ASP A 309 20.27 1.09 -17.78
N PRO A 310 21.32 0.25 -17.95
CA PRO A 310 22.34 0.46 -18.97
C PRO A 310 21.84 0.26 -20.41
N LEU A 311 20.63 -0.31 -20.59
CA LEU A 311 19.99 -0.49 -21.90
C LEU A 311 19.04 0.68 -22.24
N ALA A 312 18.84 1.62 -21.32
CA ALA A 312 17.92 2.73 -21.53
C ALA A 312 18.50 3.77 -22.53
N PRO A 313 17.75 4.15 -23.58
CA PRO A 313 18.25 5.09 -24.58
C PRO A 313 18.39 6.52 -24.02
N SER A 314 19.40 7.26 -24.51
CA SER A 314 19.75 8.60 -24.00
C SER A 314 18.74 9.70 -24.34
N SER A 315 17.88 9.51 -25.33
CA SER A 315 16.83 10.47 -25.70
C SER A 315 15.59 10.28 -24.84
N PHE A 316 15.16 11.33 -24.13
CA PHE A 316 14.03 11.31 -23.19
C PHE A 316 12.74 10.72 -23.78
N GLY A 317 12.35 11.10 -25.00
CA GLY A 317 11.13 10.57 -25.64
C GLY A 317 11.20 9.07 -25.93
N THR A 318 12.38 8.57 -26.31
CA THR A 318 12.62 7.13 -26.53
C THR A 318 12.72 6.39 -25.20
N TRP A 319 13.31 7.01 -24.18
CA TRP A 319 13.41 6.50 -22.82
C TRP A 319 12.03 6.25 -22.21
N VAL A 320 11.10 7.22 -22.28
CA VAL A 320 9.73 7.04 -21.77
C VAL A 320 9.03 5.84 -22.42
N ASN A 321 9.18 5.65 -23.74
CA ASN A 321 8.59 4.52 -24.47
C ASN A 321 9.26 3.18 -24.10
N TYR A 322 10.59 3.18 -23.93
CA TYR A 322 11.36 2.03 -23.47
C TYR A 322 10.94 1.59 -22.06
N VAL A 323 10.90 2.51 -21.09
CA VAL A 323 10.49 2.22 -19.71
C VAL A 323 9.01 1.79 -19.68
N GLY A 324 8.15 2.44 -20.46
CA GLY A 324 6.72 2.08 -20.60
C GLY A 324 6.48 0.64 -21.02
N LYS A 325 7.37 0.06 -21.84
CA LYS A 325 7.28 -1.32 -22.32
C LYS A 325 8.00 -2.32 -21.41
N ASN A 326 9.22 -1.99 -20.98
CA ASN A 326 10.12 -2.93 -20.32
C ASN A 326 10.03 -2.90 -18.78
N HIS A 327 9.58 -1.79 -18.20
CA HIS A 327 9.52 -1.54 -16.76
C HIS A 327 8.12 -1.15 -16.27
N ILE A 328 7.07 -1.70 -16.91
CA ILE A 328 5.67 -1.33 -16.64
C ILE A 328 5.30 -1.42 -15.15
N GLY A 329 5.75 -2.46 -14.45
CA GLY A 329 5.51 -2.63 -13.01
C GLY A 329 6.20 -1.56 -12.15
N ALA A 330 7.38 -1.07 -12.56
CA ALA A 330 8.09 0.00 -11.86
C ALA A 330 7.39 1.36 -12.06
N ILE A 331 6.86 1.63 -13.26
CA ILE A 331 6.00 2.80 -13.50
C ILE A 331 4.72 2.71 -12.68
N SER A 332 4.01 1.58 -12.70
CA SER A 332 2.79 1.40 -11.90
C SER A 332 3.04 1.58 -10.41
N PHE A 333 4.18 1.09 -9.91
CA PHE A 333 4.62 1.33 -8.53
C PHE A 333 4.83 2.82 -8.27
N LEU A 334 5.65 3.52 -9.06
CA LEU A 334 5.93 4.95 -8.89
C LEU A 334 4.68 5.84 -8.97
N ILE A 335 3.72 5.49 -9.83
CA ILE A 335 2.44 6.23 -9.92
C ILE A 335 1.60 6.02 -8.64
N ALA A 336 1.51 4.78 -8.14
CA ALA A 336 0.77 4.50 -6.90
C ALA A 336 1.44 5.15 -5.68
N ASP A 337 2.76 5.02 -5.58
CA ASP A 337 3.61 5.61 -4.54
C ASP A 337 3.47 7.14 -4.51
N PHE A 338 3.50 7.81 -5.67
CA PHE A 338 3.25 9.26 -5.79
C PHE A 338 1.91 9.68 -5.19
N PHE A 339 0.79 9.03 -5.57
CA PHE A 339 -0.53 9.42 -5.07
C PHE A 339 -0.72 9.13 -3.57
N LEU A 340 -0.18 8.02 -3.07
CA LEU A 340 -0.21 7.68 -1.64
C LEU A 340 0.66 8.65 -0.83
N PHE A 341 1.87 8.95 -1.32
CA PHE A 341 2.83 9.84 -0.69
C PHE A 341 2.21 11.21 -0.38
N PHE A 342 1.57 11.88 -1.36
CA PHE A 342 0.97 13.20 -1.11
C PHE A 342 -0.14 13.16 -0.05
N GLY A 343 -0.96 12.11 -0.02
CA GLY A 343 -2.01 11.94 0.99
C GLY A 343 -1.43 11.76 2.40
N VAL A 344 -0.49 10.82 2.56
CA VAL A 344 0.12 10.53 3.87
C VAL A 344 1.02 11.68 4.33
N PHE A 345 1.77 12.31 3.43
CA PHE A 345 2.60 13.49 3.72
C PHE A 345 1.74 14.66 4.22
N ALA A 346 0.63 14.98 3.54
CA ALA A 346 -0.28 16.04 3.98
C ALA A 346 -0.86 15.75 5.37
N LEU A 347 -1.29 14.51 5.64
CA LEU A 347 -1.75 14.08 6.97
C LEU A 347 -0.65 14.22 8.03
N THR A 348 0.59 13.85 7.70
CA THR A 348 1.76 13.98 8.57
C THR A 348 2.02 15.44 8.95
N VAL A 349 2.00 16.36 7.99
CA VAL A 349 2.18 17.80 8.21
C VAL A 349 1.06 18.38 9.07
N VAL A 350 -0.20 17.98 8.84
CA VAL A 350 -1.34 18.42 9.65
C VAL A 350 -1.20 17.93 11.10
N GLN A 351 -0.86 16.66 11.32
CA GLN A 351 -0.66 16.10 12.66
C GLN A 351 0.55 16.74 13.37
N ALA A 352 1.66 17.00 12.68
CA ALA A 352 2.80 17.73 13.22
C ALA A 352 2.43 19.17 13.64
N SER A 353 1.63 19.87 12.83
CA SER A 353 1.11 21.20 13.15
C SER A 353 0.19 21.19 14.38
N GLN A 354 -0.66 20.17 14.49
CA GLN A 354 -1.55 19.94 15.64
C GLN A 354 -0.78 19.65 16.94
N ILE A 355 0.26 18.80 16.87
CA ILE A 355 1.17 18.53 17.99
C ILE A 355 1.90 19.80 18.42
N SER A 356 2.49 20.55 17.47
CA SER A 356 3.28 21.75 17.80
C SER A 356 2.48 22.89 18.44
N ARG A 357 1.14 22.85 18.36
CA ARG A 357 0.20 23.82 18.96
C ARG A 357 -0.70 23.21 20.05
N ASN A 358 -0.39 21.98 20.50
CA ASN A 358 -1.18 21.15 21.42
C ASN A 358 -2.71 21.21 21.16
N ILE A 359 -3.15 21.09 19.91
CA ILE A 359 -4.57 21.15 19.52
C ILE A 359 -5.01 19.89 18.76
N THR A 360 -6.26 19.50 18.94
CA THR A 360 -6.90 18.44 18.16
C THR A 360 -7.67 18.98 16.94
N THR A 361 -7.83 18.13 15.92
CA THR A 361 -8.75 18.30 14.79
C THR A 361 -10.16 18.66 15.28
N ASN A 362 -10.61 17.97 16.34
CA ASN A 362 -11.89 18.19 16.99
C ASN A 362 -12.08 19.59 17.58
N GLU A 363 -11.02 20.13 18.19
CA GLU A 363 -10.98 21.50 18.74
C GLU A 363 -10.91 22.54 17.63
N MET A 364 -10.08 22.32 16.59
CA MET A 364 -10.03 23.18 15.41
C MET A 364 -11.39 23.29 14.70
N ALA A 365 -12.06 22.15 14.47
CA ALA A 365 -13.37 22.12 13.79
C ALA A 365 -14.51 22.72 14.64
N ASN A 366 -14.38 22.71 15.98
CA ASN A 366 -15.40 23.21 16.91
C ASN A 366 -14.92 24.45 17.69
N ILE A 367 -13.96 25.19 17.14
CA ILE A 367 -13.35 26.41 17.72
C ILE A 367 -14.40 27.45 18.12
N MET A 368 -15.49 27.57 17.34
CA MET A 368 -16.61 28.45 17.63
C MET A 368 -17.55 27.91 18.73
N ARG A 369 -17.47 26.63 19.09
CA ARG A 369 -18.29 26.00 20.13
C ARG A 369 -17.60 25.96 21.49
N TYR A 370 -16.27 25.97 21.53
CA TYR A 370 -15.49 25.94 22.76
C TYR A 370 -15.14 27.34 23.24
N SER A 371 -15.81 27.79 24.30
CA SER A 371 -15.55 29.06 24.98
C SER A 371 -14.10 29.18 25.47
N TYR A 372 -13.53 28.08 26.00
CA TYR A 372 -12.15 28.04 26.48
C TYR A 372 -11.09 28.23 25.37
N LEU A 373 -11.47 28.09 24.09
CA LEU A 373 -10.57 28.35 22.95
C LEU A 373 -10.60 29.83 22.47
N ARG A 374 -11.33 30.70 23.18
CA ARG A 374 -11.45 32.13 22.87
C ARG A 374 -10.73 32.95 23.94
N GLY A 375 -9.78 33.79 23.52
CA GLY A 375 -9.14 34.77 24.38
C GLY A 375 -10.02 36.01 24.65
N PRO A 376 -9.58 36.93 25.52
CA PRO A 376 -10.36 38.12 25.93
C PRO A 376 -10.83 39.02 24.78
N GLY A 377 -10.10 39.05 23.66
CA GLY A 377 -10.48 39.78 22.44
C GLY A 377 -11.16 38.94 21.35
N GLY A 378 -11.75 37.79 21.69
CA GLY A 378 -12.42 36.88 20.74
C GLY A 378 -11.51 36.13 19.77
N ARG A 379 -10.20 36.38 19.80
CA ARG A 379 -9.18 35.65 19.03
C ARG A 379 -9.00 34.23 19.57
N PHE A 380 -8.57 33.31 18.71
CA PHE A 380 -8.21 31.95 19.12
C PHE A 380 -7.07 31.97 20.14
N ARG A 381 -7.25 31.24 21.25
CA ARG A 381 -6.25 30.98 22.29
C ARG A 381 -6.37 29.51 22.68
N ASN A 382 -5.27 28.77 22.75
CA ASN A 382 -5.26 27.43 23.33
C ASN A 382 -4.59 27.51 24.72
N PRO A 383 -5.31 27.31 25.84
CA PRO A 383 -4.73 27.33 27.18
C PRO A 383 -3.66 26.25 27.40
N TYR A 384 -3.62 25.21 26.58
CA TYR A 384 -2.68 24.09 26.70
C TYR A 384 -1.48 24.22 25.74
N ASP A 385 -1.36 25.32 24.98
CA ASP A 385 -0.22 25.56 24.08
C ASP A 385 0.95 26.20 24.86
N HIS A 386 2.00 25.43 25.13
CA HIS A 386 3.22 25.90 25.79
C HIS A 386 4.29 26.41 24.80
N GLY A 387 3.93 26.63 23.54
CA GLY A 387 4.84 26.98 22.45
C GLY A 387 5.53 25.77 21.82
N ILE A 388 5.85 25.93 20.53
CA ILE A 388 6.33 24.86 19.63
C ILE A 388 7.43 23.99 20.24
N LYS A 389 8.46 24.60 20.86
CA LYS A 389 9.60 23.85 21.43
C LYS A 389 9.16 22.88 22.53
N LYS A 390 8.38 23.36 23.50
CA LYS A 390 7.93 22.56 24.65
C LYS A 390 6.86 21.55 24.22
N ASN A 391 5.89 21.97 23.41
CA ASN A 391 4.87 21.05 22.89
C ASN A 391 5.49 19.86 22.13
N CYS A 392 6.51 20.12 21.30
CA CYS A 392 7.20 19.06 20.56
C CYS A 392 8.11 18.21 21.46
N SER A 393 8.83 18.79 22.44
CA SER A 393 9.65 18.00 23.36
C SER A 393 8.79 17.07 24.21
N ASP A 394 7.71 17.58 24.78
CA ASP A 394 6.84 16.84 25.68
C ASP A 394 6.15 15.70 24.92
N PHE A 395 5.69 15.95 23.69
CA PHE A 395 5.15 14.90 22.81
C PHE A 395 6.19 13.83 22.43
N LEU A 396 7.44 14.22 22.14
CA LEU A 396 8.49 13.27 21.76
C LEU A 396 8.98 12.41 22.93
N ILE A 397 8.94 12.93 24.16
CA ILE A 397 9.40 12.23 25.38
C ILE A 397 8.27 11.41 26.00
N ASN A 398 7.09 12.01 26.20
CA ASN A 398 5.97 11.39 26.93
C ASN A 398 4.97 10.67 26.00
N GLY A 399 5.02 10.91 24.69
CA GLY A 399 4.06 10.40 23.71
C GLY A 399 2.73 11.17 23.64
N TYR A 400 2.55 12.16 24.52
CA TYR A 400 1.42 13.07 24.53
C TYR A 400 1.80 14.36 25.23
N ASN A 401 1.04 15.42 24.96
CA ASN A 401 1.14 16.66 25.72
C ASN A 401 0.32 16.53 27.00
N GLU A 402 0.86 16.98 28.12
CA GLU A 402 0.08 17.09 29.35
C GLU A 402 -0.94 18.24 29.22
N ASP A 403 -2.12 18.07 29.81
CA ASP A 403 -3.20 19.06 29.76
C ASP A 403 -3.13 20.00 30.97
N VAL A 404 -1.92 20.45 31.32
CA VAL A 404 -1.69 21.47 32.35
C VAL A 404 -1.95 22.84 31.73
N GLU A 405 -2.85 23.62 32.33
CA GLU A 405 -3.18 24.96 31.81
C GLU A 405 -1.98 25.90 31.95
N TYR A 406 -1.60 26.53 30.83
CA TYR A 406 -0.58 27.57 30.82
C TYR A 406 -1.15 28.87 31.38
N ILE A 407 -0.92 29.08 32.68
CA ILE A 407 -1.11 30.37 33.32
C ILE A 407 0.01 31.28 32.84
N GLU A 408 -0.34 32.29 32.04
CA GLU A 408 0.55 33.44 31.83
C GLU A 408 0.67 34.17 33.17
N GLU A 409 1.80 34.03 33.86
CA GLU A 409 2.16 34.96 34.93
C GLU A 409 2.23 36.36 34.32
N SER A 410 1.26 37.20 34.67
CA SER A 410 1.19 38.60 34.25
C SER A 410 2.35 39.37 34.88
N GLY A 411 3.45 39.49 34.14
CA GLY A 411 4.62 40.25 34.57
C GLY A 411 4.29 41.71 34.85
N ASN A 412 4.39 42.09 36.12
CA ASN A 412 4.41 43.44 36.68
C ASN A 412 3.76 44.58 35.86
N SER A 413 2.51 44.86 36.19
CA SER A 413 2.08 46.24 36.41
C SER A 413 1.14 46.28 37.61
N GLU A 414 1.59 46.87 38.71
CA GLU A 414 0.70 47.25 39.81
C GLU A 414 -0.30 48.30 39.29
N GLU A 415 -1.58 47.97 39.30
CA GLU A 415 -2.69 48.82 39.77
C GLU A 415 -4.01 48.06 39.60
N GLY A 416 -4.93 48.22 40.56
CA GLY A 416 -6.00 47.24 40.78
C GLY A 416 -7.24 47.40 39.90
N VAL A 417 -8.14 46.40 39.96
CA VAL A 417 -9.53 46.57 40.47
C VAL A 417 -10.19 45.20 40.68
N GLY A 418 -10.98 45.12 41.77
CA GLY A 418 -11.51 43.92 42.40
C GLY A 418 -12.30 42.89 41.56
N MET A 419 -12.29 41.66 42.06
CA MET A 419 -13.25 40.61 41.68
C MET A 419 -14.69 41.07 41.90
N THR A 420 -15.50 41.05 40.84
CA THR A 420 -16.95 41.28 40.94
C THR A 420 -17.70 39.99 41.29
N HIS A 421 -17.81 39.71 42.59
CA HIS A 421 -18.87 38.85 43.10
C HIS A 421 -20.23 39.50 42.83
N MET A 422 -21.07 38.90 41.97
CA MET A 422 -22.49 39.26 41.92
C MET A 422 -23.30 38.38 42.88
N ALA A 423 -23.51 38.90 44.08
CA ALA A 423 -24.54 38.42 44.98
C ALA A 423 -25.94 38.85 44.50
N ARG A 424 -26.96 38.08 44.91
CA ARG A 424 -28.35 38.19 44.47
C ARG A 424 -29.20 38.90 45.53
N ASN A 425 -29.75 40.10 45.27
CA ASN A 425 -31.20 40.41 45.42
C ASN A 425 -31.64 41.90 45.32
N SER A 426 -32.83 42.08 44.72
CA SER A 426 -33.96 42.99 45.05
C SER A 426 -33.84 44.53 45.17
N ASN A 427 -34.75 45.18 44.40
CA ASN A 427 -35.52 46.42 44.66
C ASN A 427 -34.86 47.82 44.63
N GLY A 428 -35.50 48.75 43.91
CA GLY A 428 -35.65 50.15 44.39
C GLY A 428 -35.40 51.31 43.42
N THR A 429 -36.46 51.77 42.72
CA THR A 429 -36.82 53.20 42.43
C THR A 429 -35.84 54.21 41.79
N ASN A 430 -36.28 54.77 40.64
CA ASN A 430 -36.32 56.19 40.20
C ASN A 430 -35.12 57.16 40.32
N GLY A 431 -34.91 57.96 39.25
CA GLY A 431 -34.13 59.21 39.28
C GLY A 431 -33.84 59.79 37.87
N ASP A 432 -34.47 60.92 37.51
CA ASP A 432 -34.48 61.52 36.15
C ASP A 432 -33.33 62.51 35.82
N SER A 433 -33.33 62.98 34.55
CA SER A 433 -32.85 64.31 34.06
C SER A 433 -31.36 64.46 33.67
N HIS A 434 -31.02 64.60 32.37
CA HIS A 434 -30.91 65.84 31.55
C HIS A 434 -29.52 66.55 31.67
N SER A 435 -28.89 67.22 30.68
CA SER A 435 -29.27 67.62 29.30
C SER A 435 -28.09 68.26 28.51
N HIS A 436 -28.13 68.20 27.15
CA HIS A 436 -27.68 69.22 26.14
C HIS A 436 -26.19 69.69 26.06
N SER A 437 -25.47 69.47 24.93
CA SER A 437 -25.34 70.24 23.64
C SER A 437 -24.23 71.32 23.69
N ASP A 438 -23.43 71.63 22.65
CA ASP A 438 -23.80 71.89 21.25
C ASP A 438 -22.72 71.65 20.15
N TYR A 439 -23.17 71.82 18.89
CA TYR A 439 -22.52 71.54 17.58
C TYR A 439 -21.93 72.83 16.91
N PRO A 440 -21.11 72.80 15.81
CA PRO A 440 -21.66 72.64 14.43
C PRO A 440 -20.79 72.09 13.25
N LYS A 441 -21.47 71.38 12.33
CA LYS A 441 -21.34 71.33 10.83
C LYS A 441 -19.99 70.93 10.18
N GLY A 442 -19.95 70.15 9.09
CA GLY A 442 -20.98 69.44 8.29
C GLY A 442 -20.29 68.47 7.29
N ASN A 443 -20.84 67.27 7.02
CA ASN A 443 -21.90 66.92 6.04
C ASN A 443 -21.33 66.57 4.63
N GLY A 444 -21.73 65.51 3.91
CA GLY A 444 -22.72 64.43 4.12
C GLY A 444 -22.37 63.24 3.18
N ASN A 445 -23.17 62.23 2.82
CA ASN A 445 -24.56 61.77 3.05
C ASN A 445 -24.50 60.21 3.07
N GLY A 446 -25.44 59.38 3.53
CA GLY A 446 -26.88 59.50 3.83
C GLY A 446 -27.61 58.33 3.13
N HIS A 447 -27.90 57.21 3.81
CA HIS A 447 -29.17 56.87 4.50
C HIS A 447 -30.45 56.96 3.65
N VAL A 448 -31.29 55.91 3.71
CA VAL A 448 -32.73 55.98 4.03
C VAL A 448 -33.18 54.66 4.68
N VAL A 449 -33.96 54.77 5.77
CA VAL A 449 -34.87 53.72 6.29
C VAL A 449 -36.29 54.24 6.05
N ILE A 450 -37.25 53.36 5.73
CA ILE A 450 -38.68 53.69 5.86
C ILE A 450 -39.35 52.64 6.74
N ASN A 451 -40.04 53.12 7.77
CA ASN A 451 -40.98 52.37 8.58
C ASN A 451 -42.21 53.28 8.79
N VAL A 452 -43.39 52.84 8.35
CA VAL A 452 -44.68 53.43 8.76
C VAL A 452 -45.71 52.31 8.88
N ASN A 453 -46.40 52.30 10.02
CA ASN A 453 -47.55 51.44 10.28
C ASN A 453 -48.82 52.32 10.29
N SER A 454 -49.88 51.94 9.57
CA SER A 454 -51.20 52.58 9.69
C SER A 454 -52.38 51.73 9.14
N ASN A 455 -53.06 51.04 10.07
CA ASN A 455 -54.52 50.80 10.21
C ASN A 455 -55.47 50.51 9.03
N SER A 456 -56.48 49.66 9.37
CA SER A 456 -57.85 49.56 8.78
C SER A 456 -57.96 48.79 7.43
N THR A 457 -58.95 47.90 7.15
CA THR A 457 -60.18 47.47 7.88
C THR A 457 -60.70 46.09 7.38
N ASN A 458 -61.47 45.39 8.23
CA ASN A 458 -62.57 44.45 7.95
C ASN A 458 -62.54 43.41 6.79
N SER A 459 -62.48 42.12 7.17
CA SER A 459 -63.50 41.08 6.89
C SER A 459 -63.17 39.83 7.75
N LYS A 460 -64.06 39.30 8.62
CA LYS A 460 -65.16 38.33 8.35
C LYS A 460 -64.74 37.23 7.36
N THR A 461 -64.69 35.92 7.68
CA THR A 461 -65.18 35.11 8.84
C THR A 461 -64.34 33.79 8.89
N HIS A 462 -64.49 32.75 9.72
CA HIS A 462 -65.60 32.23 10.56
C HIS A 462 -65.09 31.58 11.89
N HIS A 463 -65.62 30.40 12.28
CA HIS A 463 -65.38 29.62 13.51
C HIS A 463 -64.04 28.87 13.59
N GLY A 464 -63.51 28.47 14.76
CA GLY A 464 -63.97 28.70 16.14
C GLY A 464 -63.73 27.50 17.10
N GLN A 465 -63.57 27.78 18.40
CA GLN A 465 -63.35 26.86 19.55
C GLN A 465 -61.91 26.33 19.70
N ASN A 466 -61.18 26.67 20.79
CA ASN A 466 -61.23 26.13 22.17
C ASN A 466 -60.69 24.69 22.27
N SER A 467 -59.90 24.28 23.28
CA SER A 467 -59.41 24.97 24.49
C SER A 467 -58.32 24.12 25.20
N ASN A 468 -57.61 24.72 26.17
CA ASN A 468 -56.96 24.12 27.36
C ASN A 468 -56.73 22.60 27.47
N GLY A 469 -55.53 22.21 27.93
CA GLY A 469 -55.37 20.94 28.63
C GLY A 469 -53.93 20.53 28.93
N HIS A 470 -53.51 20.61 30.20
CA HIS A 470 -52.41 19.78 30.72
C HIS A 470 -52.78 18.29 30.66
N VAL A 471 -51.80 17.38 30.68
CA VAL A 471 -51.58 16.39 31.77
C VAL A 471 -50.48 15.37 31.40
N HIS A 472 -49.82 14.84 32.43
CA HIS A 472 -48.74 13.84 32.43
C HIS A 472 -49.16 12.40 32.03
N SER A 473 -48.16 11.52 31.96
CA SER A 473 -48.20 10.04 32.13
C SER A 473 -48.59 9.22 30.87
N SER A 474 -48.23 7.92 30.75
CA SER A 474 -47.63 6.98 31.72
C SER A 474 -46.84 5.82 31.07
N HIS A 475 -45.99 5.18 31.88
CA HIS A 475 -45.54 3.77 31.88
C HIS A 475 -46.00 2.76 30.79
N CYS A 476 -45.02 1.95 30.34
CA CYS A 476 -45.00 0.46 30.44
C CYS A 476 -43.52 0.02 30.39
N SER A 477 -42.87 -0.69 31.32
CA SER A 477 -43.18 -1.92 32.11
C SER A 477 -42.65 -3.23 31.48
N HIS A 478 -41.41 -3.57 31.88
CA HIS A 478 -40.71 -4.88 31.93
C HIS A 478 -41.18 -6.12 31.13
N SER A 479 -40.18 -6.83 30.56
CA SER A 479 -39.91 -8.23 30.98
C SER A 479 -38.45 -8.64 30.74
N ASN A 480 -37.91 -9.47 31.64
CA ASN A 480 -36.55 -10.01 31.59
C ASN A 480 -36.52 -11.35 30.83
N GLN A 481 -35.44 -11.61 30.08
CA GLN A 481 -34.85 -12.95 29.97
C GLN A 481 -33.39 -12.85 29.52
N GLY A 482 -32.46 -13.38 30.33
CA GLY A 482 -31.04 -13.39 30.01
C GLY A 482 -30.60 -14.66 29.28
N LYS A 483 -29.56 -14.55 28.45
CA LYS A 483 -28.68 -15.68 28.08
C LYS A 483 -27.32 -15.17 27.57
N THR A 484 -26.28 -15.59 28.28
CA THR A 484 -24.91 -15.94 27.82
C THR A 484 -24.42 -15.37 26.49
N ARG A 485 -23.36 -14.55 26.56
CA ARG A 485 -22.44 -14.29 25.44
C ARG A 485 -21.84 -15.61 24.94
N ASN A 486 -21.79 -15.79 23.62
CA ASN A 486 -20.79 -16.63 22.95
C ASN A 486 -20.03 -15.76 21.96
N GLU A 487 -18.73 -15.95 21.89
CA GLU A 487 -17.85 -15.26 20.94
C GLU A 487 -17.97 -15.89 19.55
N SER A 488 -18.12 -15.06 18.51
CA SER A 488 -17.74 -15.45 17.14
C SER A 488 -17.37 -14.20 16.34
N ILE A 489 -16.10 -14.14 15.94
CA ILE A 489 -15.57 -13.14 15.01
C ILE A 489 -15.99 -13.54 13.59
N PRO A 490 -16.51 -12.62 12.76
CA PRO A 490 -16.50 -12.77 11.32
C PRO A 490 -15.43 -11.86 10.70
N VAL A 491 -14.32 -12.46 10.25
CA VAL A 491 -13.43 -11.81 9.29
C VAL A 491 -14.12 -11.85 7.93
N GLY A 492 -14.42 -10.69 7.33
CA GLY A 492 -15.21 -10.62 6.10
C GLY A 492 -14.91 -9.38 5.27
N LEU A 493 -14.07 -9.54 4.24
CA LEU A 493 -13.88 -8.55 3.18
C LEU A 493 -15.21 -8.32 2.44
N GLY A 494 -15.79 -7.12 2.60
CA GLY A 494 -17.05 -6.72 1.99
C GLY A 494 -16.89 -5.58 0.98
N LEU A 495 -16.56 -5.90 -0.27
CA LEU A 495 -16.70 -4.97 -1.39
C LEU A 495 -18.19 -4.67 -1.62
N GLY A 496 -18.61 -3.44 -1.30
CA GLY A 496 -19.98 -2.97 -1.50
C GLY A 496 -20.31 -2.67 -2.97
N LEU A 497 -20.57 -3.71 -3.77
CA LEU A 497 -21.21 -3.57 -5.07
C LEU A 497 -22.73 -3.73 -4.92
N GLY A 498 -23.48 -2.67 -5.22
CA GLY A 498 -24.94 -2.65 -5.09
C GLY A 498 -25.64 -3.66 -6.01
N ARG A 499 -26.44 -4.55 -5.42
CA ARG A 499 -27.33 -5.45 -6.17
C ARG A 499 -28.55 -4.70 -6.67
N ASN A 500 -28.67 -4.55 -7.99
CA ASN A 500 -29.98 -4.34 -8.62
C ASN A 500 -30.73 -5.68 -8.69
N THR A 501 -32.06 -5.61 -8.58
CA THR A 501 -32.95 -6.76 -8.43
C THR A 501 -33.12 -7.55 -9.73
N ARG A 502 -33.25 -8.89 -9.61
CA ARG A 502 -33.58 -9.79 -10.73
C ARG A 502 -34.94 -10.43 -10.47
N SER A 503 -35.87 -10.23 -11.40
CA SER A 503 -37.21 -10.84 -11.39
C SER A 503 -37.49 -11.50 -12.74
N VAL A 504 -37.57 -12.83 -12.79
CA VAL A 504 -38.09 -13.63 -13.92
C VAL A 504 -38.76 -14.88 -13.33
N PRO A 505 -40.04 -15.10 -13.63
CA PRO A 505 -40.47 -16.28 -14.39
C PRO A 505 -41.51 -15.91 -15.48
N VAL A 506 -41.91 -16.72 -16.47
CA VAL A 506 -41.41 -17.94 -17.14
C VAL A 506 -42.21 -18.05 -18.47
N SER A 507 -41.59 -18.58 -19.54
CA SER A 507 -42.17 -19.12 -20.79
C SER A 507 -43.38 -18.45 -21.50
N SER A 508 -43.20 -18.14 -22.79
CA SER A 508 -44.15 -18.54 -23.84
C SER A 508 -43.50 -18.61 -25.23
N SER A 509 -43.86 -19.66 -25.96
CA SER A 509 -43.61 -19.98 -27.37
C SER A 509 -43.67 -18.83 -28.39
N SER A 510 -42.70 -18.82 -29.33
CA SER A 510 -42.94 -19.04 -30.77
C SER A 510 -41.61 -19.06 -31.54
#